data_AF-A0A7S1DFW3-F1
#
_entry.id   AF-A0A7S1DFW3-F1
#
_cell.length_a   1.000
_cell.length_b   1.000
_cell.length_c   1.000
_cell.angle_alpha   90.00
_cell.angle_beta   90.00
_cell.angle_gamma   90.00
#
_symmetry.space_group_name_H-M   'P 1'
#
loop_
_entity.id
_entity.type
_entity.pdbx_description
1 polymer ?
#
loop_
_entity_poly.entity_id
_entity_poly.type
_entity_poly.pdbx_seq_one_letter_code
_entity_poly.pdbx_strand_id
1 'polypeptide(L)'
;PRALSLRLSSQGVSAELEDLVDSFNRALDRVQSAYEHLEAFSADVAHELRTPLTTMISATEVELARERTVAELRDTLSGNLESLHQLTTMVNDMLFLARADQGGTAQTL
;
A
#
# COMPACT_ATOMS: atom_id res chain seq x y z
N PRO A 1 2.23 14.45 -4.55
CA PRO A 1 1.80 15.80 -4.98
C PRO A 1 2.83 16.88 -4.57
N ARG A 2 3.47 17.57 -5.52
CA ARG A 2 4.57 18.54 -5.26
C ARG A 2 4.16 19.77 -4.42
N ALA A 3 2.87 20.03 -4.26
CA ALA A 3 2.38 21.21 -3.52
C ALA A 3 2.41 21.04 -1.99
N LEU A 4 2.50 19.81 -1.48
CA LEU A 4 2.46 19.53 -0.04
C LEU A 4 3.79 19.83 0.66
N SER A 5 4.89 20.01 -0.05
CA SER A 5 6.18 20.40 0.52
C SER A 5 6.33 21.93 0.65
N LEU A 6 5.42 22.70 0.06
CA LEU A 6 5.39 24.15 0.21
C LEU A 6 4.82 24.48 1.60
N ARG A 7 5.47 25.39 2.33
CA ARG A 7 5.01 25.87 3.65
C ARG A 7 4.64 27.34 3.56
N LEU A 8 3.71 27.76 4.41
CA LEU A 8 3.44 29.18 4.61
C LEU A 8 4.64 29.81 5.34
N SER A 9 5.13 30.93 4.81
CA SER A 9 6.18 31.72 5.45
C SER A 9 5.58 32.51 6.61
N SER A 10 6.28 32.53 7.75
CA SER A 10 5.97 33.41 8.89
C SER A 10 6.62 34.80 8.78
N GLN A 11 7.45 35.05 7.76
CA GLN A 11 8.10 36.36 7.60
C GLN A 11 7.09 37.47 7.26
N GLY A 12 7.04 38.50 8.10
CA GLY A 12 6.23 39.70 7.88
C GLY A 12 4.74 39.53 8.25
N VAL A 13 4.39 38.43 8.91
CA VAL A 13 3.03 38.16 9.39
C VAL A 13 2.89 38.76 10.81
N SER A 14 1.71 39.27 11.18
CA SER A 14 1.48 39.78 12.54
C SER A 14 1.47 38.62 13.55
N ALA A 15 1.80 38.90 14.81
CA ALA A 15 1.91 37.89 15.86
C ALA A 15 0.62 37.06 16.03
N GLU A 16 -0.56 37.65 15.79
CA GLU A 16 -1.85 36.95 15.87
C GLU A 16 -2.06 35.92 14.75
N LEU A 17 -1.34 36.06 13.64
CA LEU A 17 -1.44 35.16 12.49
C LEU A 17 -0.28 34.14 12.46
N GLU A 18 0.77 34.31 13.25
CA GLU A 18 1.85 33.32 13.40
C GLU A 18 1.30 31.96 13.88
N ASP A 19 0.42 31.97 14.89
CA ASP A 19 -0.22 30.75 15.41
C ASP A 19 -1.06 30.01 14.36
N LEU A 20 -1.68 30.76 13.44
CA LEU A 20 -2.45 30.20 12.33
C LEU A 20 -1.55 29.60 11.26
N VAL A 21 -0.47 30.30 10.89
CA VAL A 21 0.57 29.81 9.98
C VAL A 21 1.14 28.49 10.48
N ASP A 22 1.48 28.43 11.77
CA ASP A 22 2.01 27.23 12.42
C ASP A 22 1.00 26.09 12.44
N SER A 23 -0.26 26.37 12.79
CA SER A 23 -1.32 25.36 12.80
C SER A 23 -1.61 24.79 11.41
N PHE A 24 -1.55 25.63 10.37
CA PHE A 24 -1.72 25.22 8.99
C PHE A 24 -0.54 24.36 8.50
N ASN A 25 0.69 24.79 8.79
CA ASN A 25 1.89 24.02 8.45
C ASN A 25 1.89 22.64 9.13
N ARG A 26 1.46 22.54 10.40
CA ARG A 26 1.27 21.25 11.08
C ARG A 26 0.21 20.37 10.41
N ALA A 27 -0.88 20.94 9.92
CA ALA A 27 -1.88 20.19 9.16
C ALA A 27 -1.30 19.67 7.84
N LEU A 28 -0.50 20.48 7.13
CA LEU A 28 0.22 20.05 5.93
C LEU A 28 1.22 18.93 6.22
N ASP A 29 1.95 18.99 7.34
CA ASP A 29 2.86 17.93 7.75
C ASP A 29 2.15 16.59 7.95
N ARG A 30 0.96 16.60 8.57
CA ARG A 30 0.15 15.38 8.74
C ARG A 30 -0.30 14.80 7.41
N VAL A 31 -0.72 15.63 6.45
CA VAL A 31 -1.11 15.18 5.11
C VAL A 31 0.08 14.65 4.32
N GLN A 32 1.22 15.35 4.38
CA GLN A 32 2.45 14.91 3.72
C GLN A 32 2.92 13.56 4.27
N SER A 33 2.97 13.42 5.59
CA SER A 33 3.34 12.16 6.25
C SER A 33 2.40 11.02 5.85
N ALA A 34 1.09 11.23 5.83
CA ALA A 34 0.14 10.22 5.37
C ALA A 34 0.36 9.80 3.92
N TYR A 35 0.71 10.76 3.04
CA TYR A 35 0.99 10.47 1.64
C TYR A 35 2.28 9.66 1.46
N GLU A 36 3.35 10.01 2.18
CA GLU A 36 4.63 9.28 2.16
C GLU A 36 4.45 7.83 2.64
N HIS A 37 3.68 7.62 3.71
CA HIS A 37 3.34 6.28 4.19
C HIS A 37 2.54 5.47 3.15
N LEU A 38 1.56 6.11 2.49
CA LEU A 38 0.77 5.45 1.45
C LEU A 38 1.62 5.05 0.24
N GLU A 39 2.56 5.91 -0.18
CA GLU A 39 3.47 5.62 -1.29
C GLU A 39 4.40 4.45 -0.97
N ALA A 40 5.01 4.45 0.21
CA ALA A 40 5.85 3.35 0.68
C ALA A 40 5.07 2.03 0.77
N PHE A 41 3.90 2.06 1.42
CA PHE A 41 3.02 0.89 1.54
C PHE A 41 2.59 0.34 0.17
N SER A 42 2.23 1.22 -0.77
CA SER A 42 1.85 0.80 -2.13
C SER A 42 3.02 0.14 -2.86
N ALA A 43 4.25 0.60 -2.66
CA ALA A 43 5.44 0.01 -3.27
C ALA A 43 5.71 -1.40 -2.69
N ASP A 44 5.64 -1.52 -1.37
CA ASP A 44 5.87 -2.79 -0.65
C ASP A 44 4.86 -3.85 -1.08
N VAL A 45 3.57 -3.51 -1.12
CA VAL A 45 2.54 -4.42 -1.63
C VAL A 45 2.81 -4.81 -3.06
N ALA A 46 3.13 -3.86 -3.94
CA ALA A 46 3.36 -4.18 -5.33
C ALA A 46 4.52 -5.18 -5.50
N HIS A 47 5.52 -5.15 -4.62
CA HIS A 47 6.60 -6.13 -4.57
C HIS A 47 6.13 -7.48 -4.01
N GLU A 48 5.44 -7.48 -2.88
CA GLU A 48 4.88 -8.68 -2.23
C GLU A 48 3.94 -9.46 -3.17
N LEU A 49 3.07 -8.77 -3.93
CA LEU A 49 2.16 -9.42 -4.89
C LEU A 49 2.89 -9.94 -6.14
N ARG A 50 3.96 -9.27 -6.58
CA ARG A 50 4.69 -9.64 -7.81
C ARG A 50 5.31 -11.02 -7.70
N THR A 51 5.89 -11.33 -6.54
CA THR A 51 6.62 -12.58 -6.30
C THR A 51 5.76 -13.85 -6.49
N PRO A 52 4.61 -14.02 -5.80
CA PRO A 52 3.74 -15.18 -6.00
C PRO A 52 3.14 -15.21 -7.41
N LEU A 53 2.79 -14.04 -7.99
CA LEU A 53 2.30 -13.98 -9.37
C LEU A 53 3.34 -14.48 -10.38
N THR A 54 4.59 -14.01 -10.30
CA THR A 54 5.67 -14.48 -11.16
C THR A 54 5.91 -15.98 -10.98
N THR A 55 5.88 -16.47 -9.74
CA THR A 55 6.07 -17.89 -9.43
C THR A 55 4.98 -18.75 -10.06
N MET A 56 3.71 -18.37 -9.91
CA MET A 56 2.57 -19.07 -10.50
C MET A 56 2.62 -19.06 -12.04
N ILE A 57 2.96 -17.92 -12.65
CA ILE A 57 3.09 -17.79 -14.10
C ILE A 57 4.18 -18.74 -14.59
N SER A 58 5.38 -18.68 -14.01
CA SER A 58 6.50 -19.53 -14.42
C SER A 58 6.22 -21.02 -14.21
N ALA A 59 5.59 -21.40 -13.09
CA ALA A 59 5.17 -22.79 -12.86
C ALA A 59 4.18 -23.26 -13.94
N THR A 60 3.21 -22.41 -14.29
CA THR A 60 2.23 -22.70 -15.34
C THR A 60 2.89 -22.81 -16.72
N GLU A 61 3.81 -21.92 -17.07
CA GLU A 61 4.58 -21.98 -18.32
C GLU A 61 5.39 -23.28 -18.43
N VAL A 62 6.04 -23.71 -17.34
CA VAL A 62 6.80 -24.96 -17.27
C VAL A 62 5.90 -26.18 -17.49
N GLU A 63 4.70 -26.18 -16.91
CA GLU A 63 3.74 -27.26 -17.13
C GLU A 63 3.18 -27.27 -18.56
N LEU A 64 2.96 -26.12 -19.17
CA LEU A 64 2.48 -26.00 -20.56
C LEU A 64 3.54 -26.30 -21.62
N ALA A 65 4.84 -26.26 -21.29
CA ALA A 65 5.93 -26.43 -22.24
C ALA A 65 6.03 -27.84 -22.86
N ARG A 66 5.39 -28.85 -22.25
CA ARG A 66 5.40 -30.25 -22.73
C ARG A 66 4.20 -31.01 -22.18
N GLU A 67 3.96 -32.21 -22.69
CA GLU A 67 2.93 -33.09 -22.17
C GLU A 67 3.28 -33.54 -20.73
N ARG A 68 2.27 -33.53 -19.85
CA ARG A 68 2.41 -33.76 -18.41
C ARG A 68 1.49 -34.85 -17.92
N THR A 69 1.92 -35.53 -16.88
CA THR A 69 1.05 -36.44 -16.16
C THR A 69 -0.02 -35.66 -15.39
N VAL A 70 -1.17 -36.28 -15.18
CA VAL A 70 -2.24 -35.70 -14.36
C VAL A 70 -1.76 -35.40 -12.92
N ALA A 71 -0.76 -36.15 -12.42
CA ALA A 71 -0.18 -35.92 -11.11
C ALA A 71 0.63 -34.61 -11.04
N GLU A 72 1.51 -34.36 -12.01
CA GLU A 72 2.29 -33.11 -12.10
C GLU A 72 1.39 -31.87 -12.23
N LEU A 73 0.35 -31.96 -13.06
CA LEU A 73 -0.63 -30.88 -13.21
C LEU A 73 -1.38 -30.60 -11.91
N ARG A 74 -1.79 -31.64 -11.18
CA ARG A 74 -2.48 -31.48 -9.89
C ARG A 74 -1.59 -30.82 -8.85
N ASP A 75 -0.32 -31.22 -8.79
CA ASP A 75 0.65 -30.64 -7.86
C ASP A 75 0.86 -29.14 -8.13
N THR A 76 1.05 -28.77 -9.40
CA THR A 76 1.18 -27.37 -9.80
C THR A 76 -0.08 -26.56 -9.51
N LEU A 77 -1.27 -27.11 -9.79
CA LEU A 77 -2.54 -26.44 -9.47
C LEU A 77 -2.73 -26.26 -7.96
N SER A 78 -2.31 -27.22 -7.15
CA SER A 78 -2.33 -27.12 -5.68
C SER A 78 -1.40 -26.01 -5.18
N GLY A 79 -0.17 -25.90 -5.70
CA GLY A 79 0.75 -24.81 -5.35
C GLY A 79 0.24 -23.44 -5.80
N ASN A 80 -0.35 -23.36 -6.99
CA ASN A 80 -0.99 -22.14 -7.47
C ASN A 80 -2.19 -21.72 -6.60
N LEU A 81 -3.00 -22.69 -6.13
CA LEU A 81 -4.13 -22.42 -5.25
C LEU A 81 -3.68 -21.86 -3.90
N GLU A 82 -2.60 -22.38 -3.32
CA GLU A 82 -2.02 -21.83 -2.09
C GLU A 82 -1.56 -20.38 -2.29
N SER A 83 -0.88 -20.10 -3.39
CA SER A 83 -0.43 -18.75 -3.75
C SER A 83 -1.62 -17.78 -3.94
N LEU A 84 -2.72 -18.25 -4.54
CA LEU A 84 -3.96 -17.47 -4.66
C LEU A 84 -4.61 -17.16 -3.31
N HIS A 85 -4.56 -18.10 -2.35
CA HIS A 85 -5.01 -17.84 -0.99
C HIS A 85 -4.14 -16.79 -0.29
N GLN A 86 -2.81 -16.85 -0.44
CA GLN A 86 -1.91 -15.84 0.10
C GLN A 86 -2.20 -14.45 -0.49
N LEU A 87 -2.39 -14.36 -1.81
CA LEU A 87 -2.78 -13.12 -2.49
C LEU A 87 -4.12 -12.57 -1.96
N THR A 88 -5.09 -13.45 -1.70
CA THR A 88 -6.38 -13.06 -1.13
C THR A 88 -6.22 -12.46 0.28
N THR A 89 -5.39 -13.07 1.12
CA THR A 89 -5.09 -12.56 2.47
C THR A 89 -4.43 -11.19 2.39
N MET A 90 -3.40 -11.01 1.55
CA MET A 90 -2.76 -9.69 1.37
C MET A 90 -3.76 -8.61 0.97
N VAL A 91 -4.63 -8.88 -0.02
CA VAL A 91 -5.66 -7.92 -0.45
C VAL A 91 -6.62 -7.57 0.69
N ASN A 92 -7.03 -8.56 1.49
CA ASN A 92 -7.90 -8.33 2.64
C ASN A 92 -7.22 -7.46 3.71
N ASP A 93 -5.94 -7.72 3.99
CA ASP A 93 -5.16 -6.95 4.96
C ASP A 93 -5.02 -5.48 4.51
N MET A 94 -4.80 -5.25 3.22
CA MET A 94 -4.78 -3.90 2.65
C MET A 94 -6.13 -3.18 2.79
N LEU A 95 -7.23 -3.86 2.50
CA LEU A 95 -8.57 -3.30 2.66
C LEU A 95 -8.90 -3.02 4.13
N PHE A 96 -8.39 -3.84 5.05
CA PHE A 96 -8.50 -3.62 6.48
C PHE A 96 -7.73 -2.36 6.91
N LEU A 97 -6.46 -2.24 6.52
CA LEU A 97 -5.62 -1.08 6.82
C LEU A 97 -6.23 0.22 6.27
N ALA A 98 -6.67 0.21 5.02
CA ALA A 98 -7.32 1.37 4.39
C ALA A 98 -8.60 1.82 5.11
N ARG A 99 -9.33 0.90 5.77
CA ARG A 99 -10.51 1.22 6.59
C ARG A 99 -10.13 1.70 7.99
N ALA A 100 -9.09 1.13 8.59
CA ALA A 100 -8.60 1.53 9.91
C ALA A 100 -8.11 2.98 9.92
N ASP A 101 -7.41 3.40 8.87
CA ASP A 101 -6.94 4.78 8.69
C ASP A 101 -8.09 5.81 8.61
N GLN A 102 -9.28 5.39 8.16
CA GLN A 102 -10.47 6.25 8.12
C GLN A 102 -11.20 6.33 9.47
N GLY A 103 -11.01 5.34 10.36
CA GLY A 103 -11.66 5.28 11.68
C GLY A 103 -10.89 5.98 12.81
N GLY A 104 -9.60 6.25 12.63
CA GLY A 104 -8.71 6.77 13.68
C GLY A 104 -8.93 8.23 14.10
N THR A 105 -9.78 8.99 13.43
CA THR A 105 -10.02 10.42 13.73
C THR A 105 -11.14 10.70 14.74
N ALA A 106 -11.80 9.68 15.29
CA ALA A 106 -12.98 9.87 16.16
C ALA A 106 -12.72 9.76 17.67
N GLN A 107 -11.47 9.83 18.14
CA GLN A 107 -11.18 9.69 19.57
C GLN A 107 -10.09 10.62 20.09
N THR A 108 -10.31 11.93 19.96
CA THR A 108 -9.72 12.93 20.88
C THR A 108 -10.57 14.21 20.83
N LEU A 109 -11.71 14.23 21.53
CA LEU A 109 -12.34 15.44 22.10
C LEU A 109 -13.05 15.03 23.39
#